data_AF-A0A651G8R7-F1
#
_entry.id   AF-A0A651G8R7-F1
#
_cell.length_a   1.000
_cell.length_b   1.000
_cell.length_c   1.000
_cell.angle_alpha   90.00
_cell.angle_beta   90.00
_cell.angle_gamma   90.00
#
_symmetry.space_group_name_H-M   'P 1'
#
loop_
_entity.id
_entity.type
_entity.pdbx_description
1 polymer ?
#
loop_
_entity_poly.entity_id
_entity_poly.type
_entity_poly.pdbx_seq_one_letter_code
_entity_poly.pdbx_strand_id
1 'polypeptide(L)'
;MRRKARLRKARLLKARSRSTARRQATGRFDGPLRFGRGLFAATPSGRAARRGRGVPRKEPLRTCIVTREVRPAHELIRFAVSPEGEVVPDLRGTLPGRGAWVAARRDAVEIAVRKRAFARAFKAPVKTPDGLADAIDAAMLVDLRQALAMANKAGAVVTGFHKVEGAAQGETIAALVHAAEAAPDGRRKIGQALRRRHGEADESIPVIDFLSGDDLDLALGRSHVIHAALVAGAGSRGFLERWRRLCVFRGSIAMNDAPHEEERDDDENEPAGL
;
A
#
# COMPACT_ATOMS: atom_id res chain seq x y z
N MET A 1 -5.24 -42.81 -55.67
CA MET A 1 -4.06 -41.98 -55.30
C MET A 1 -4.31 -40.46 -55.15
N ARG A 2 -5.55 -39.95 -55.13
CA ARG A 2 -5.83 -38.49 -55.10
C ARG A 2 -6.60 -37.97 -53.86
N ARG A 3 -6.85 -38.81 -52.84
CA ARG A 3 -7.52 -38.39 -51.57
C ARG A 3 -6.59 -38.15 -50.37
N LYS A 4 -5.36 -38.68 -50.36
CA LYS A 4 -4.39 -38.47 -49.26
C LYS A 4 -3.59 -37.16 -49.36
N ALA A 5 -3.57 -36.51 -50.54
CA ALA A 5 -2.83 -35.25 -50.75
C ALA A 5 -3.59 -33.97 -50.31
N ARG A 6 -4.93 -34.02 -50.17
CA ARG A 6 -5.73 -32.86 -49.72
C ARG A 6 -5.82 -32.73 -48.19
N LEU A 7 -5.55 -33.79 -47.43
CA LEU A 7 -5.55 -33.76 -45.96
C LEU A 7 -4.22 -33.30 -45.33
N ARG A 8 -3.11 -33.31 -46.08
CA ARG A 8 -1.82 -32.78 -45.60
C ARG A 8 -1.66 -31.27 -45.82
N LYS A 9 -2.38 -30.66 -46.77
CA LYS A 9 -2.31 -29.21 -47.04
C LYS A 9 -3.21 -28.38 -46.11
N ALA A 10 -4.26 -28.97 -45.54
CA ALA A 10 -5.11 -28.32 -44.52
C ALA A 10 -4.50 -28.32 -43.09
N ARG A 11 -3.42 -29.07 -42.87
CA ARG A 11 -2.72 -29.13 -41.57
C ARG A 11 -1.51 -28.19 -41.48
N LEU A 12 -1.10 -27.56 -42.59
CA LEU A 12 0.03 -26.62 -42.63
C LEU A 12 -0.36 -25.13 -42.63
N LEU A 13 -1.65 -24.80 -42.73
CA LEU A 13 -2.15 -23.41 -42.78
C LEU A 13 -2.81 -22.93 -41.49
N LYS A 14 -2.85 -23.75 -40.43
CA LYS A 14 -3.35 -23.37 -39.08
C LYS A 14 -2.24 -23.20 -38.03
N ALA A 15 -0.97 -23.20 -38.46
CA ALA A 15 0.20 -23.14 -37.58
C ALA A 15 0.94 -21.77 -37.60
N ARG A 16 0.28 -20.69 -38.07
CA ARG A 16 0.91 -19.37 -38.21
C ARG A 16 0.11 -18.17 -37.67
N SER A 17 -0.85 -18.37 -36.77
CA SER A 17 -1.62 -17.27 -36.16
C SER A 17 -1.75 -17.29 -34.63
N ARG A 18 -0.76 -17.84 -33.92
CA ARG A 18 -0.66 -17.68 -32.46
C ARG A 18 0.70 -17.10 -32.08
N SER A 19 0.87 -15.84 -32.47
CA SER A 19 1.91 -14.94 -32.00
C SER A 19 1.54 -14.42 -30.61
N THR A 20 2.52 -14.42 -29.69
CA THR A 20 2.57 -13.71 -28.41
C THR A 20 1.69 -14.20 -27.25
N ALA A 21 1.93 -15.45 -26.83
CA ALA A 21 1.70 -15.84 -25.44
C ALA A 21 2.80 -15.24 -24.55
N ARG A 22 2.41 -14.19 -23.82
CA ARG A 22 3.13 -13.49 -22.76
C ARG A 22 3.70 -14.52 -21.75
N ARG A 23 5.02 -14.71 -21.75
CA ARG A 23 5.71 -15.44 -20.68
C ARG A 23 5.56 -14.64 -19.39
N GLN A 24 4.70 -15.15 -18.50
CA GLN A 24 4.71 -14.80 -17.09
C GLN A 24 6.05 -15.27 -16.51
N ALA A 25 6.92 -14.32 -16.17
CA ALA A 25 8.01 -14.56 -15.24
C ALA A 25 7.49 -14.19 -13.86
N THR A 26 6.90 -15.16 -13.19
CA THR A 26 6.65 -15.13 -11.74
C THR A 26 8.00 -15.22 -11.04
N GLY A 27 8.61 -14.08 -10.75
CA GLY A 27 9.68 -14.01 -9.76
C GLY A 27 9.09 -14.21 -8.37
N ARG A 28 9.06 -15.47 -7.92
CA ARG A 28 8.93 -15.80 -6.50
C ARG A 28 10.11 -15.15 -5.77
N PHE A 29 9.82 -14.13 -4.96
CA PHE A 29 10.72 -13.71 -3.90
C PHE A 29 10.33 -14.54 -2.65
N ASP A 30 10.98 -15.70 -2.49
CA ASP A 30 10.95 -16.47 -1.25
C ASP A 30 12.00 -15.88 -0.30
N GLY A 31 11.54 -15.27 0.81
CA GLY A 31 12.40 -14.83 1.90
C GLY A 31 11.66 -13.94 2.91
N PRO A 32 11.75 -14.19 4.23
CA PRO A 32 11.09 -13.36 5.24
C PRO A 32 11.86 -12.05 5.40
N LEU A 33 11.29 -10.94 4.91
CA LEU A 33 11.83 -9.59 5.12
C LEU A 33 11.68 -9.20 6.59
N ARG A 34 12.79 -9.30 7.34
CA ARG A 34 12.92 -8.77 8.70
C ARG A 34 13.19 -7.27 8.62
N PHE A 35 12.18 -6.44 8.89
CA PHE A 35 12.38 -5.00 9.05
C PHE A 35 13.01 -4.71 10.41
N GLY A 36 14.26 -4.23 10.41
CA GLY A 36 14.92 -3.70 11.60
C GLY A 36 14.19 -2.47 12.13
N ARG A 37 13.75 -2.53 13.40
CA ARG A 37 13.33 -1.35 14.16
C ARG A 37 14.54 -0.44 14.37
N GLY A 38 14.42 0.82 13.96
CA GLY A 38 15.20 1.91 14.54
C GLY A 38 15.99 2.74 13.55
N LEU A 39 15.46 3.91 13.19
CA LEU A 39 16.25 5.14 13.07
C LEU A 39 15.32 6.37 12.96
N PHE A 40 14.65 6.74 14.05
CA PHE A 40 14.03 8.06 14.17
C PHE A 40 14.19 8.58 15.60
N ALA A 41 15.39 9.03 15.93
CA ALA A 41 15.60 9.92 17.07
C ALA A 41 15.81 11.34 16.51
N ALA A 42 14.75 12.13 16.46
CA ALA A 42 14.83 13.56 16.21
C ALA A 42 14.94 14.28 17.55
N THR A 43 16.05 14.97 17.78
CA THR A 43 16.21 15.93 18.88
C THR A 43 15.51 17.25 18.53
N PRO A 44 14.55 17.76 19.33
CA PRO A 44 13.98 19.07 19.08
C PRO A 44 14.77 20.14 19.83
N SER A 45 15.32 21.11 19.08
CA SER A 45 15.80 22.39 19.62
C SER A 45 14.81 23.49 19.21
N GLY A 46 14.29 24.24 20.20
CA GLY A 46 13.72 25.58 19.97
C GLY A 46 12.21 25.76 20.18
N ARG A 47 11.84 26.10 21.44
CA ARG A 47 10.67 26.89 21.92
C ARG A 47 9.34 26.79 21.15
N ALA A 48 8.48 25.87 21.60
CA ALA A 48 7.05 25.86 21.29
C ALA A 48 6.22 26.56 22.39
N ALA A 49 5.34 27.47 21.98
CA ALA A 49 4.30 28.05 22.82
C ALA A 49 3.36 26.93 23.31
N ARG A 50 3.08 26.98 24.62
CA ARG A 50 2.30 25.99 25.37
C ARG A 50 0.88 25.88 24.83
N ARG A 51 0.59 24.82 24.07
CA ARG A 51 -0.75 24.23 23.97
C ARG A 51 -0.68 22.84 24.60
N GLY A 52 -1.63 22.54 25.49
CA GLY A 52 -1.61 21.38 26.37
C GLY A 52 -1.28 20.08 25.64
N ARG A 53 -0.31 19.34 26.18
CA ARG A 53 -0.01 17.96 25.78
C ARG A 53 -1.22 17.10 26.11
N GLY A 54 -2.12 16.89 25.14
CA GLY A 54 -3.09 15.82 25.22
C GLY A 54 -2.34 14.49 25.28
N VAL A 55 -2.69 13.63 26.23
CA VAL A 55 -2.24 12.23 26.26
C VAL A 55 -2.56 11.63 24.87
N PRO A 56 -1.60 10.98 24.18
CA PRO A 56 -1.91 10.31 22.93
C PRO A 56 -3.03 9.30 23.19
N ARG A 57 -4.21 9.51 22.58
CA ARG A 57 -5.34 8.60 22.79
C ARG A 57 -4.92 7.22 22.31
N LYS A 58 -5.06 6.22 23.18
CA LYS A 58 -4.86 4.80 22.86
C LYS A 58 -5.68 4.48 21.61
N GLU A 59 -5.02 3.88 20.61
CA GLU A 59 -5.70 3.56 19.37
C GLU A 59 -6.83 2.55 19.63
N PRO A 60 -8.05 2.76 19.11
CA PRO A 60 -9.14 1.85 19.37
C PRO A 60 -8.87 0.48 18.75
N LEU A 61 -8.93 -0.56 19.58
CA LEU A 61 -8.90 -1.95 19.12
C LEU A 61 -10.27 -2.35 18.57
N ARG A 62 -10.27 -3.18 17.52
CA ARG A 62 -11.45 -3.63 16.80
C ARG A 62 -11.30 -5.09 16.42
N THR A 63 -12.43 -5.81 16.36
CA THR A 63 -12.45 -7.22 15.99
C THR A 63 -12.79 -7.39 14.52
N CYS A 64 -11.96 -8.12 13.78
CA CYS A 64 -12.24 -8.50 12.41
C CYS A 64 -13.43 -9.48 12.35
N ILE A 65 -14.45 -9.20 11.55
CA ILE A 65 -15.65 -10.05 11.43
C ILE A 65 -15.36 -11.39 10.72
N VAL A 66 -14.20 -11.51 10.06
CA VAL A 66 -13.77 -12.70 9.33
C VAL A 66 -12.82 -13.56 10.15
N THR A 67 -11.69 -12.99 10.59
CA THR A 67 -10.64 -13.73 11.31
C THR A 67 -10.92 -13.83 12.81
N ARG A 68 -11.80 -12.97 13.36
CA ARG A 68 -12.06 -12.81 14.80
C ARG A 68 -10.89 -12.30 15.62
N GLU A 69 -9.78 -11.97 14.99
CA GLU A 69 -8.65 -11.30 15.63
C GLU A 69 -9.03 -9.88 16.04
N VAL A 70 -8.56 -9.48 17.22
CA VAL A 70 -8.54 -8.09 17.67
C VAL A 70 -7.29 -7.45 17.10
N ARG A 71 -7.44 -6.28 16.49
CA ARG A 71 -6.34 -5.51 15.86
C ARG A 71 -6.58 -4.01 16.06
N PRO A 72 -5.55 -3.15 15.90
CA PRO A 72 -5.74 -1.71 15.88
C PRO A 72 -6.64 -1.29 14.71
N ALA A 73 -7.39 -0.20 14.86
CA ALA A 73 -8.34 0.23 13.83
C ALA A 73 -7.66 0.58 12.49
N HIS A 74 -6.44 1.13 12.47
CA HIS A 74 -5.72 1.46 11.23
C HIS A 74 -5.33 0.23 10.40
N GLU A 75 -5.27 -0.94 11.04
CA GLU A 75 -4.99 -2.24 10.43
C GLU A 75 -6.23 -2.90 9.82
N LEU A 76 -7.41 -2.31 10.04
CA LEU A 76 -8.68 -2.80 9.54
C LEU A 76 -9.32 -1.80 8.57
N ILE A 77 -10.20 -2.31 7.71
CA ILE A 77 -11.10 -1.51 6.89
C ILE A 77 -12.47 -1.54 7.56
N ARG A 78 -13.01 -0.35 7.85
CA ARG A 78 -14.40 -0.18 8.28
C ARG A 78 -15.32 -0.29 7.08
N PHE A 79 -16.47 -0.91 7.29
CA PHE A 79 -17.58 -0.99 6.35
C PHE A 79 -18.83 -0.43 7.03
N ALA A 80 -19.63 0.31 6.27
CA ALA A 80 -20.94 0.81 6.66
C ALA A 80 -22.01 0.30 5.70
N VAL A 81 -23.27 0.55 6.04
CA VAL A 81 -24.42 0.26 5.17
C VAL A 81 -25.01 1.57 4.66
N SER A 82 -25.18 1.69 3.35
CA SER A 82 -25.82 2.84 2.72
C SER A 82 -27.34 2.86 2.97
N PRO A 83 -28.03 3.99 2.75
CA PRO A 83 -29.50 4.04 2.82
C PRO A 83 -30.21 3.01 1.91
N GLU A 84 -29.57 2.62 0.81
CA GLU A 84 -30.06 1.62 -0.16
C GLU A 84 -29.81 0.18 0.28
N GLY A 85 -29.23 -0.03 1.48
CA GLY A 85 -28.94 -1.33 2.06
C GLY A 85 -27.66 -1.98 1.51
N GLU A 86 -26.74 -1.19 0.95
CA GLU A 86 -25.50 -1.68 0.35
C GLU A 86 -24.29 -1.53 1.27
N VAL A 87 -23.38 -2.51 1.25
CA VAL A 87 -22.13 -2.48 2.01
C VAL A 87 -21.12 -1.57 1.30
N VAL A 88 -20.67 -0.53 2.00
CA VAL A 88 -19.72 0.47 1.47
C VAL A 88 -18.44 0.47 2.32
N PRO A 89 -17.24 0.45 1.70
CA PRO A 89 -15.98 0.60 2.43
C PRO A 89 -15.79 2.05 2.89
N ASP A 90 -15.50 2.24 4.17
CA ASP A 90 -15.21 3.52 4.78
C ASP A 90 -13.70 3.65 5.04
N LEU A 91 -12.94 3.94 3.98
CA LEU A 91 -11.48 4.02 4.05
C LEU A 91 -10.96 5.16 4.94
N ARG A 92 -11.81 6.18 5.19
CA ARG A 92 -11.51 7.38 6.00
C ARG A 92 -12.06 7.30 7.43
N GLY A 93 -12.95 6.35 7.73
CA GLY A 93 -13.56 6.19 9.05
C GLY A 93 -14.59 7.27 9.40
N THR A 94 -15.21 7.90 8.39
CA THR A 94 -16.06 9.10 8.56
C THR A 94 -17.56 8.83 8.39
N LEU A 95 -17.95 7.66 7.89
CA LEU A 95 -19.37 7.40 7.61
C LEU A 95 -20.16 7.17 8.91
N PRO A 96 -21.38 7.72 9.06
CA PRO A 96 -22.19 7.54 10.26
C PRO A 96 -22.65 6.08 10.42
N GLY A 97 -23.20 5.76 11.59
CA GLY A 97 -23.87 4.48 11.86
C GLY A 97 -22.97 3.34 12.34
N ARG A 98 -23.56 2.14 12.41
CA ARG A 98 -22.86 0.91 12.83
C ARG A 98 -21.80 0.56 11.79
N GLY A 99 -20.56 0.35 12.23
CA GLY A 99 -19.48 -0.14 11.38
C GLY A 99 -19.21 -1.63 11.61
N ALA A 100 -18.85 -2.34 10.55
CA ALA A 100 -18.22 -3.67 10.61
C ALA A 100 -16.75 -3.55 10.20
N TRP A 101 -15.86 -4.35 10.77
CA TRP A 101 -14.42 -4.23 10.54
C TRP A 101 -13.87 -5.52 9.92
N VAL A 102 -13.04 -5.39 8.89
CA VAL A 102 -12.35 -6.51 8.23
C VAL A 102 -10.86 -6.19 8.18
N ALA A 103 -9.99 -7.19 8.33
CA ALA A 103 -8.56 -6.99 8.11
C ALA A 103 -8.30 -6.29 6.76
N ALA A 104 -7.35 -5.35 6.72
CA ALA A 104 -7.02 -4.59 5.53
C ALA A 104 -6.25 -5.43 4.49
N ARG A 105 -6.79 -6.61 4.14
CA ARG A 105 -6.26 -7.57 3.19
C ARG A 105 -7.35 -7.96 2.20
N ARG A 106 -7.01 -8.05 0.92
CA ARG A 106 -7.95 -8.40 -0.16
C ARG A 106 -8.66 -9.71 0.10
N ASP A 107 -7.93 -10.75 0.46
CA ASP A 107 -8.48 -12.09 0.75
C ASP A 107 -9.50 -12.07 1.90
N ALA A 108 -9.26 -11.26 2.94
CA ALA A 108 -10.19 -11.11 4.05
C ALA A 108 -11.51 -10.48 3.60
N VAL A 109 -11.46 -9.46 2.72
CA VAL A 109 -12.66 -8.87 2.13
C VAL A 109 -13.40 -9.90 1.25
N GLU A 110 -12.69 -10.61 0.39
CA GLU A 110 -13.29 -11.64 -0.47
C GLU A 110 -13.95 -12.76 0.34
N ILE A 111 -13.35 -13.18 1.46
CA ILE A 111 -13.95 -14.13 2.40
C ILE A 111 -15.18 -13.51 3.07
N ALA A 112 -15.15 -12.22 3.45
CA ALA A 112 -16.29 -11.54 4.05
C ALA A 112 -17.52 -11.57 3.13
N VAL A 113 -17.30 -11.29 1.84
CA VAL A 113 -18.33 -11.38 0.79
C VAL A 113 -18.83 -12.82 0.63
N ARG A 114 -17.91 -13.75 0.36
CA ARG A 114 -18.24 -15.17 0.10
C ARG A 114 -19.00 -15.81 1.24
N LYS A 115 -18.63 -15.52 2.50
CA LYS A 115 -19.28 -16.07 3.69
C LYS A 115 -20.47 -15.25 4.18
N ARG A 116 -20.91 -14.22 3.45
CA ARG A 116 -21.98 -13.29 3.84
C ARG A 116 -21.79 -12.72 5.26
N ALA A 117 -20.53 -12.40 5.60
CA ALA A 117 -20.17 -11.96 6.96
C ALA A 117 -20.78 -10.61 7.31
N PHE A 118 -20.95 -9.71 6.33
CA PHE A 118 -21.56 -8.40 6.54
C PHE A 118 -23.01 -8.47 7.02
N ALA A 119 -23.84 -9.33 6.42
CA ALA A 119 -25.23 -9.50 6.85
C ALA A 119 -25.33 -9.92 8.32
N ARG A 120 -24.45 -10.82 8.78
CA ARG A 120 -24.36 -11.22 10.19
C ARG A 120 -23.88 -10.07 11.08
N ALA A 121 -22.88 -9.32 10.65
CA ALA A 121 -22.32 -8.21 11.43
C ALA A 121 -23.31 -7.05 11.61
N PHE A 122 -24.10 -6.74 10.56
CA PHE A 122 -25.11 -5.70 10.59
C PHE A 122 -26.48 -6.16 11.13
N LYS A 123 -26.66 -7.48 11.32
CA LYS A 123 -27.92 -8.09 11.76
C LYS A 123 -29.11 -7.75 10.84
N ALA A 124 -28.82 -7.59 9.55
CA ALA A 124 -29.80 -7.19 8.54
C ALA A 124 -29.42 -7.77 7.17
N PRO A 125 -30.38 -7.99 6.26
CA PRO A 125 -30.06 -8.26 4.87
C PRO A 125 -29.34 -7.05 4.27
N VAL A 126 -28.16 -7.28 3.68
CA VAL A 126 -27.37 -6.24 3.02
C VAL A 126 -26.92 -6.73 1.64
N LYS A 127 -26.85 -5.80 0.69
CA LYS A 127 -26.28 -6.04 -0.64
C LYS A 127 -24.77 -5.82 -0.56
N THR A 128 -23.99 -6.71 -1.16
CA THR A 128 -22.55 -6.49 -1.33
C THR A 128 -22.30 -6.34 -2.83
N PRO A 129 -21.69 -5.24 -3.29
CA PRO A 129 -21.39 -5.07 -4.70
C PRO A 129 -20.43 -6.14 -5.20
N ASP A 130 -20.65 -6.57 -6.44
CA ASP A 130 -19.70 -7.42 -7.16
C ASP A 130 -18.38 -6.67 -7.32
N GLY A 131 -17.26 -7.38 -7.15
CA GLY A 131 -15.94 -6.77 -7.25
C GLY A 131 -15.61 -5.78 -6.11
N LEU A 132 -16.25 -5.86 -4.94
CA LEU A 132 -15.96 -4.97 -3.79
C LEU A 132 -14.46 -4.84 -3.47
N ALA A 133 -13.70 -5.95 -3.54
CA ALA A 133 -12.26 -5.92 -3.30
C ALA A 133 -11.50 -5.12 -4.38
N ASP A 134 -11.92 -5.21 -5.64
CA ASP A 134 -11.35 -4.44 -6.75
C ASP A 134 -11.68 -2.94 -6.62
N ALA A 135 -12.90 -2.62 -6.19
CA ALA A 135 -13.32 -1.25 -5.91
C ALA A 135 -12.48 -0.62 -4.78
N ILE A 136 -12.18 -1.37 -3.73
CA ILE A 136 -11.29 -0.93 -2.64
C ILE A 136 -9.87 -0.69 -3.15
N ASP A 137 -9.32 -1.64 -3.92
CA ASP A 137 -7.99 -1.50 -4.52
C ASP A 137 -7.89 -0.21 -5.35
N ALA A 138 -8.86 0.01 -6.24
CA ALA A 138 -8.93 1.20 -7.08
C ALA A 138 -9.04 2.49 -6.25
N ALA A 139 -9.87 2.52 -5.20
CA ALA A 139 -10.01 3.67 -4.32
C ALA A 139 -8.72 3.97 -3.53
N MET A 140 -8.02 2.94 -3.06
CA MET A 140 -6.73 3.08 -2.38
C MET A 140 -5.63 3.55 -3.33
N LEU A 141 -5.66 3.11 -4.59
CA LEU A 141 -4.74 3.59 -5.63
C LEU A 141 -4.97 5.08 -5.94
N VAL A 142 -6.23 5.53 -6.00
CA VAL A 142 -6.55 6.95 -6.16
C VAL A 142 -6.04 7.77 -4.97
N ASP A 143 -6.26 7.31 -3.74
CA ASP A 143 -5.75 7.99 -2.53
C ASP A 143 -4.21 8.06 -2.50
N LEU A 144 -3.53 6.98 -2.93
CA LEU A 144 -2.07 6.97 -3.10
C LEU A 144 -1.60 8.04 -4.09
N ARG A 145 -2.24 8.15 -5.27
CA ARG A 145 -1.91 9.17 -6.28
C ARG A 145 -2.12 10.59 -5.76
N GLN A 146 -3.22 10.83 -5.03
CA GLN A 146 -3.48 12.11 -4.39
C GLN A 146 -2.40 12.46 -3.35
N ALA A 147 -1.93 11.49 -2.58
CA ALA A 147 -0.85 11.72 -1.63
C ALA A 147 0.51 11.98 -2.31
N LEU A 148 0.76 11.37 -3.48
CA LEU A 148 1.95 11.72 -4.28
C LEU A 148 1.89 13.18 -4.74
N ALA A 149 0.73 13.65 -5.17
CA ALA A 149 0.53 15.04 -5.55
C ALA A 149 0.73 16.00 -4.35
N MET A 150 0.27 15.62 -3.15
CA MET A 150 0.53 16.39 -1.93
C MET A 150 2.02 16.42 -1.56
N ALA A 151 2.73 15.30 -1.67
CA ALA A 151 4.17 15.25 -1.46
C ALA A 151 4.92 16.15 -2.45
N ASN A 152 4.52 16.13 -3.73
CA ASN A 152 5.09 17.00 -4.75
C ASN A 152 4.84 18.48 -4.45
N LYS A 153 3.60 18.85 -4.08
CA LYS A 153 3.26 20.22 -3.68
C LYS A 153 4.03 20.69 -2.44
N ALA A 154 4.39 19.78 -1.55
CA ALA A 154 5.23 20.04 -0.39
C ALA A 154 6.74 20.16 -0.71
N GLY A 155 7.14 20.04 -1.98
CA GLY A 155 8.53 20.08 -2.40
C GLY A 155 9.34 18.82 -2.07
N ALA A 156 8.67 17.72 -1.69
CA ALA A 156 9.33 16.50 -1.25
C ALA A 156 9.63 15.50 -2.39
N VAL A 157 9.43 15.90 -3.65
CA VAL A 157 9.60 15.01 -4.82
C VAL A 157 10.58 15.59 -5.82
N VAL A 158 11.57 14.80 -6.18
CA VAL A 158 12.53 15.06 -7.27
C VAL A 158 12.14 14.19 -8.46
N THR A 159 12.16 14.74 -9.69
CA THR A 159 11.77 14.00 -10.90
C THR A 159 12.82 14.09 -12.00
N GLY A 160 12.92 13.05 -12.82
CA GLY A 160 13.83 12.94 -13.95
C GLY A 160 15.11 12.20 -13.58
N PHE A 161 15.64 11.45 -14.54
CA PHE A 161 16.77 10.54 -14.34
C PHE A 161 17.98 11.20 -13.64
N HIS A 162 18.54 12.25 -14.24
CA HIS A 162 19.75 12.90 -13.71
C HIS A 162 19.52 13.59 -12.36
N LYS A 163 18.35 14.18 -12.15
CA LYS A 163 18.02 14.84 -10.88
C LYS A 163 17.87 13.82 -9.76
N VAL A 164 17.20 12.70 -10.03
CA VAL A 164 17.06 11.61 -9.07
C VAL A 164 18.41 10.97 -8.75
N GLU A 165 19.25 10.75 -9.77
CA GLU A 165 20.60 10.24 -9.59
C GLU A 165 21.47 11.18 -8.74
N GLY A 166 21.40 12.49 -8.97
CA GLY A 166 22.08 13.50 -8.15
C GLY A 166 21.53 13.59 -6.73
N ALA A 167 20.20 13.54 -6.56
CA ALA A 167 19.55 13.55 -5.24
C ALA A 167 19.94 12.33 -4.41
N ALA A 168 20.12 11.15 -5.02
CA ALA A 168 20.62 9.96 -4.33
C ALA A 168 22.00 10.19 -3.67
N GLN A 169 22.82 11.09 -4.22
CA GLN A 169 24.15 11.42 -3.70
C GLN A 169 24.13 12.54 -2.64
N GLY A 170 23.20 13.49 -2.75
CA GLY A 170 23.13 14.68 -1.89
C GLY A 170 22.09 14.62 -0.76
N GLU A 171 20.96 13.96 -0.99
CA GLU A 171 19.78 13.99 -0.11
C GLU A 171 19.42 12.62 0.46
N THR A 172 18.77 12.57 1.63
CA THR A 172 18.27 11.29 2.16
C THR A 172 17.01 10.90 1.41
N ILE A 173 17.07 9.83 0.63
CA ILE A 173 15.92 9.34 -0.15
C ILE A 173 15.05 8.42 0.72
N ALA A 174 13.75 8.70 0.75
CA ALA A 174 12.76 7.92 1.48
C ALA A 174 12.07 6.87 0.62
N ALA A 175 11.99 7.06 -0.70
CA ALA A 175 11.54 6.07 -1.66
C ALA A 175 11.92 6.45 -3.09
N LEU A 176 12.02 5.44 -3.95
CA LEU A 176 12.09 5.59 -5.40
C LEU A 176 10.71 5.33 -6.01
N VAL A 177 10.33 6.13 -7.00
CA VAL A 177 9.14 5.92 -7.80
C VAL A 177 9.55 5.82 -9.26
N HIS A 178 9.15 4.73 -9.91
CA HIS A 178 9.39 4.49 -11.32
C HIS A 178 8.06 4.25 -12.00
N ALA A 179 7.89 4.78 -13.22
CA ALA A 179 6.79 4.36 -14.06
C ALA A 179 6.85 2.83 -14.25
N ALA A 180 5.70 2.18 -14.32
CA ALA A 180 5.60 0.73 -14.50
C ALA A 180 6.34 0.25 -15.77
N GLU A 181 6.35 1.11 -16.78
CA GLU A 181 7.01 0.96 -18.06
C GLU A 181 8.47 1.45 -18.09
N ALA A 182 9.02 1.93 -16.96
CA ALA A 182 10.38 2.45 -16.91
C ALA A 182 11.42 1.38 -17.28
N ALA A 183 12.33 1.74 -18.20
CA ALA A 183 13.34 0.83 -18.71
C ALA A 183 14.25 0.26 -17.60
N PRO A 184 14.61 -1.05 -17.65
CA PRO A 184 15.45 -1.67 -16.63
C PRO A 184 16.82 -1.00 -16.45
N ASP A 185 17.37 -0.42 -17.52
CA ASP A 185 18.65 0.28 -17.50
C ASP A 185 18.62 1.52 -16.59
N GLY A 186 17.58 2.34 -16.70
CA GLY A 186 17.41 3.54 -15.87
C GLY A 186 17.22 3.18 -14.40
N ARG A 187 16.37 2.19 -14.11
CA ARG A 187 16.17 1.67 -12.74
C ARG A 187 17.48 1.18 -12.13
N ARG A 188 18.28 0.42 -12.90
CA ARG A 188 19.56 -0.13 -12.44
C ARG A 188 20.58 0.96 -12.10
N LYS A 189 20.71 1.99 -12.94
CA LYS A 189 21.66 3.10 -12.72
C LYS A 189 21.29 3.92 -11.48
N ILE A 190 20.02 4.27 -11.32
CA ILE A 190 19.53 4.98 -10.12
C ILE A 190 19.76 4.12 -8.85
N GLY A 191 19.39 2.85 -8.89
CA GLY A 191 19.65 1.94 -7.75
C GLY A 191 21.14 1.79 -7.44
N GLN A 192 22.01 1.80 -8.45
CA GLN A 192 23.46 1.77 -8.23
C GLN A 192 23.95 3.08 -7.57
N ALA A 193 23.42 4.24 -7.97
CA ALA A 193 23.76 5.51 -7.35
C ALA A 193 23.38 5.55 -5.86
N LEU A 194 22.24 4.95 -5.48
CA LEU A 194 21.77 4.87 -4.10
C LEU A 194 22.66 3.94 -3.24
N ARG A 195 22.98 2.74 -3.74
CA ARG A 195 23.92 1.80 -3.09
C ARG A 195 25.27 2.41 -2.76
N ARG A 196 25.83 3.23 -3.67
CA ARG A 196 27.15 3.85 -3.47
C ARG A 196 27.22 4.71 -2.21
N ARG A 197 26.11 5.30 -1.77
CA ARG A 197 26.05 6.15 -0.58
C ARG A 197 25.65 5.42 0.68
N HIS A 198 24.69 4.50 0.57
CA HIS A 198 24.07 3.86 1.74
C HIS A 198 24.63 2.48 2.08
N GLY A 199 25.52 1.91 1.26
CA GLY A 199 26.02 0.54 1.47
C GLY A 199 24.89 -0.49 1.44
N GLU A 200 24.95 -1.51 2.29
CA GLU A 200 23.90 -2.54 2.41
C GLU A 200 22.57 -2.02 3.01
N ALA A 201 22.53 -0.81 3.57
CA ALA A 201 21.29 -0.20 4.06
C ALA A 201 20.29 0.16 2.95
N ASP A 202 20.69 0.03 1.67
CA ASP A 202 19.89 0.31 0.48
C ASP A 202 18.73 -0.68 0.27
N GLU A 203 18.81 -1.91 0.81
CA GLU A 203 17.70 -2.88 0.73
C GLU A 203 16.43 -2.41 1.48
N SER A 204 16.54 -1.36 2.29
CA SER A 204 15.42 -0.82 3.07
C SER A 204 14.60 0.25 2.33
N ILE A 205 15.09 0.81 1.21
CA ILE A 205 14.41 1.92 0.53
C ILE A 205 13.29 1.37 -0.37
N PRO A 206 12.02 1.74 -0.14
CA PRO A 206 10.91 1.33 -0.98
C PRO A 206 11.09 1.74 -2.45
N VAL A 207 10.85 0.79 -3.36
CA VAL A 207 10.72 1.05 -4.79
C VAL A 207 9.27 0.85 -5.19
N ILE A 208 8.64 1.91 -5.70
CA ILE A 208 7.26 1.90 -6.21
C ILE A 208 7.33 1.87 -7.72
N ASP A 209 6.85 0.80 -8.33
CA ASP A 209 6.97 0.59 -9.78
C ASP A 209 5.71 0.03 -10.46
N PHE A 210 4.55 0.21 -9.82
CA PHE A 210 3.25 -0.20 -10.36
C PHE A 210 2.37 0.98 -10.84
N LEU A 211 2.83 2.23 -10.66
CA LEU A 211 2.14 3.43 -11.16
C LEU A 211 2.51 3.62 -12.63
N SER A 212 1.54 3.89 -13.51
CA SER A 212 1.82 4.21 -14.90
C SER A 212 2.49 5.58 -15.04
N GLY A 213 3.11 5.86 -16.18
CA GLY A 213 3.59 7.21 -16.53
C GLY A 213 2.47 8.25 -16.42
N ASP A 214 1.26 7.94 -16.88
CA ASP A 214 0.10 8.84 -16.77
C ASP A 214 -0.27 9.15 -15.30
N ASP A 215 -0.14 8.17 -14.40
CA ASP A 215 -0.36 8.37 -12.97
C ASP A 215 0.66 9.35 -12.38
N LEU A 216 1.93 9.21 -12.80
CA LEU A 216 3.02 10.08 -12.37
C LEU A 216 2.85 11.48 -12.95
N ASP A 217 2.52 11.60 -14.23
CA ASP A 217 2.31 12.87 -14.91
C ASP A 217 1.22 13.70 -14.22
N LEU A 218 0.08 13.06 -13.96
CA LEU A 218 -1.04 13.68 -13.26
C LEU A 218 -0.68 14.10 -11.84
N ALA A 219 -0.01 13.23 -11.08
CA ALA A 219 0.34 13.53 -9.68
C ALA A 219 1.43 14.61 -9.57
N LEU A 220 2.36 14.64 -10.52
CA LEU A 220 3.56 15.49 -10.46
C LEU A 220 3.41 16.79 -11.25
N GLY A 221 2.33 16.94 -12.02
CA GLY A 221 2.04 18.13 -12.82
C GLY A 221 3.06 18.35 -13.93
N ARG A 222 3.57 17.25 -14.51
CA ARG A 222 4.60 17.22 -15.56
C ARG A 222 4.19 16.21 -16.62
N SER A 223 4.84 16.25 -17.78
CA SER A 223 4.68 15.26 -18.84
C SER A 223 5.88 14.31 -18.90
N HIS A 224 5.64 13.05 -19.21
CA HIS A 224 6.64 12.01 -19.45
C HIS A 224 7.56 11.72 -18.24
N VAL A 225 7.00 11.69 -17.03
CA VAL A 225 7.77 11.33 -15.84
C VAL A 225 7.99 9.82 -15.79
N ILE A 226 9.25 9.41 -15.97
CA ILE A 226 9.67 8.00 -15.87
C ILE A 226 10.26 7.65 -14.51
N HIS A 227 11.00 8.59 -13.90
CA HIS A 227 11.69 8.38 -12.63
C HIS A 227 11.43 9.55 -11.70
N ALA A 228 11.14 9.25 -10.44
CA ALA A 228 11.04 10.20 -9.35
C ALA A 228 11.62 9.60 -8.06
N ALA A 229 11.92 10.46 -7.10
CA ALA A 229 12.34 10.08 -5.77
C ALA A 229 11.65 10.98 -4.74
N LEU A 230 11.29 10.38 -3.61
CA LEU A 230 10.79 11.08 -2.43
C LEU A 230 11.95 11.36 -1.50
N VAL A 231 12.11 12.62 -1.12
CA VAL A 231 13.11 13.07 -0.15
C VAL A 231 12.57 12.85 1.27
N ALA A 232 13.40 12.42 2.20
CA ALA A 232 12.99 12.18 3.58
C ALA A 232 12.52 13.48 4.25
N GLY A 233 11.33 13.41 4.89
CA GLY A 233 10.73 14.55 5.56
C GLY A 233 9.23 14.36 5.78
N ALA A 234 8.60 15.36 6.41
CA ALA A 234 7.16 15.32 6.72
C ALA A 234 6.28 15.18 5.46
N GLY A 235 6.72 15.76 4.33
CA GLY A 235 6.00 15.69 3.05
C GLY A 235 5.89 14.28 2.46
N SER A 236 6.82 13.38 2.78
CA SER A 236 6.87 12.03 2.20
C SER A 236 6.13 10.97 3.03
N ARG A 237 5.94 11.23 4.33
CA ARG A 237 5.32 10.27 5.27
C ARG A 237 3.92 9.85 4.86
N GLY A 238 3.08 10.82 4.48
CA GLY A 238 1.68 10.55 4.12
C GLY A 238 1.51 9.72 2.85
N PHE A 239 2.46 9.83 1.90
CA PHE A 239 2.51 8.98 0.71
C PHE A 239 2.93 7.56 1.07
N LEU A 240 4.02 7.41 1.84
CA LEU A 240 4.54 6.10 2.26
C LEU A 240 3.54 5.28 3.06
N GLU A 241 2.76 5.94 3.93
CA GLU A 241 1.70 5.29 4.70
C GLU A 241 0.62 4.69 3.80
N ARG A 242 0.15 5.44 2.80
CA ARG A 242 -0.84 4.96 1.82
C ARG A 242 -0.30 3.89 0.90
N TRP A 243 0.95 4.03 0.48
CA TRP A 243 1.65 3.00 -0.31
C TRP A 243 1.69 1.69 0.47
N ARG A 244 2.16 1.74 1.73
CA ARG A 244 2.21 0.56 2.60
C ARG A 244 0.83 -0.05 2.79
N ARG A 245 -0.20 0.77 3.06
CA ARG A 245 -1.58 0.30 3.21
C ARG A 245 -2.07 -0.43 1.96
N LEU A 246 -1.80 0.10 0.77
CA LEU A 246 -2.16 -0.55 -0.51
C LEU A 246 -1.40 -1.86 -0.72
N CYS A 247 -0.10 -1.89 -0.42
CA CYS A 247 0.70 -3.11 -0.53
C CYS A 247 0.25 -4.21 0.45
N VAL A 248 -0.12 -3.85 1.68
CA VAL A 248 -0.72 -4.77 2.65
C VAL A 248 -2.05 -5.30 2.13
N PHE A 249 -2.90 -4.42 1.60
CA PHE A 249 -4.18 -4.83 1.00
C PHE A 249 -4.00 -5.82 -0.15
N ARG A 250 -3.05 -5.57 -1.04
CA ARG A 250 -2.70 -6.44 -2.17
C ARG A 250 -1.92 -7.70 -1.76
N GLY A 251 -1.47 -7.80 -0.52
CA GLY A 251 -0.66 -8.92 -0.02
C GLY A 251 0.80 -8.91 -0.47
N SER A 252 1.30 -7.81 -1.01
CA SER A 252 2.70 -7.64 -1.40
C SER A 252 3.61 -7.31 -0.21
N ILE A 253 3.03 -6.82 0.88
CA ILE A 253 3.71 -6.58 2.16
C ILE A 253 2.90 -7.29 3.24
N ALA A 254 3.59 -7.97 4.17
CA ALA A 254 2.92 -8.57 5.32
C ALA A 254 2.24 -7.49 6.17
N MET A 255 1.00 -7.78 6.57
CA MET A 255 0.37 -7.05 7.66
C MET A 255 1.21 -7.28 8.92
N ASN A 256 1.51 -6.23 9.68
CA ASN A 256 2.41 -6.38 10.82
C ASN A 256 1.69 -7.17 11.91
N ASP A 257 2.15 -8.38 12.21
CA ASP A 257 1.69 -9.17 13.36
C ASP A 257 2.48 -8.75 14.60
N ALA A 258 2.36 -7.49 15.01
CA ALA A 258 2.87 -7.13 16.32
C ALA A 258 1.94 -7.79 17.37
N PRO A 259 2.46 -8.65 18.27
CA PRO A 259 1.67 -9.10 19.39
C PRO A 259 1.23 -7.86 20.17
N HIS A 260 -0.06 -7.80 20.50
CA HIS A 260 -0.56 -6.83 21.46
C HIS A 260 0.20 -7.07 22.76
N GLU A 261 0.96 -6.08 23.21
CA GLU A 261 1.45 -6.06 24.58
C GLU A 261 0.19 -6.13 25.46
N GLU A 262 -0.11 -7.31 25.99
CA GLU A 262 -1.05 -7.48 27.09
C GLU A 262 -0.45 -6.68 28.25
N GLU A 263 -0.89 -5.44 28.40
CA GLU A 263 -0.57 -4.63 29.57
C GLU A 263 -1.11 -5.41 30.78
N ARG A 264 -0.18 -5.78 31.67
CA ARG A 264 -0.49 -6.17 33.04
C ARG A 264 -1.28 -5.02 33.66
N ASP A 265 -2.44 -5.34 34.21
CA ASP A 265 -3.18 -4.44 35.08
C ASP A 265 -2.31 -4.17 36.32
N ASP A 266 -1.46 -3.14 36.25
CA ASP A 266 -0.83 -2.55 37.43
C ASP A 266 -1.86 -1.62 38.09
N ASP A 267 -2.95 -2.21 38.57
CA ASP A 267 -3.92 -1.57 39.47
C ASP A 267 -3.52 -1.91 40.92
N GLU A 268 -2.27 -1.64 41.28
CA GLU A 268 -1.83 -1.51 42.68
C GLU A 268 -1.58 -0.03 42.97
N ASN A 269 -2.68 0.74 43.07
CA ASN A 269 -2.65 2.00 43.78
C ASN A 269 -2.90 1.72 45.27
N GLU A 270 -1.81 1.44 45.98
CA GLU A 270 -1.72 1.47 47.44
C GLU A 270 -2.13 2.88 47.95
N PRO A 271 -3.17 3.03 48.79
CA PRO A 271 -3.49 4.34 49.33
C PRO A 271 -2.49 4.71 50.42
N ALA A 272 -1.78 5.81 50.20
CA ALA A 272 -0.99 6.49 51.22
C ALA A 272 -1.89 7.10 52.32
N GLY A 273 -1.49 6.90 53.59
CA GLY A 273 -2.01 7.56 54.80
C GLY A 273 -2.71 6.58 55.75
N LEU A 274 -2.38 6.47 57.04
CA LEU A 274 -1.66 7.31 58.01
C LEU A 274 -0.89 6.41 58.99
#